data_AF-A0A1G3B6J9-F1
#
_entry.id   AF-A0A1G3B6J9-F1
#
_cell.length_a   1.000
_cell.length_b   1.000
_cell.length_c   1.000
_cell.angle_alpha   90.00
_cell.angle_beta   90.00
_cell.angle_gamma   90.00
#
_symmetry.space_group_name_H-M   'P 1'
#
loop_
_entity.id
_entity.type
_entity.pdbx_description
1 polymer ?
#
loop_
_entity_poly.entity_id
_entity_poly.type
_entity_poly.pdbx_seq_one_letter_code
_entity_poly.pdbx_strand_id
1 'polypeptide(L)'
;MKRTTKILKATLTILGLLFVTAFAVTTKASLADETTDDKQQKKTVKYSKFFDEKKHWCDALVIACTDFRFTSATQEFINERMGLKGKYDYISIPGSIRNLMDSKTRDLVMNTFGISLRLHHVKRVVILAHQDCTIGYGGSENFPELAVEYKTICKDLKKARMLFGIKFPHLRVDLYYGTVYNNDNKRIYNFKQIL
;
A
#
# COMPACT_ATOMS: atom_id res chain seq x y z
N MET A 1 64.85 19.97 -10.49
CA MET A 1 64.75 21.39 -10.92
C MET A 1 63.31 21.84 -10.74
N LYS A 2 62.88 22.33 -9.57
CA LYS A 2 62.90 23.74 -9.09
C LYS A 2 62.27 24.77 -10.05
N ARG A 3 61.04 25.23 -9.71
CA ARG A 3 60.61 26.64 -9.56
C ARG A 3 59.11 26.70 -9.21
N THR A 4 58.68 26.78 -7.94
CA THR A 4 58.46 27.95 -7.04
C THR A 4 57.59 29.11 -7.56
N THR A 5 56.39 29.20 -6.95
CA THR A 5 55.69 30.36 -6.33
C THR A 5 55.25 31.58 -7.14
N LYS A 6 53.99 32.00 -6.97
CA LYS A 6 53.62 33.13 -6.09
C LYS A 6 52.11 33.21 -5.79
N ILE A 7 51.82 33.56 -4.54
CA ILE A 7 50.54 33.89 -3.91
C ILE A 7 50.29 35.39 -4.10
N LEU A 8 49.03 35.83 -4.25
CA LEU A 8 48.64 37.19 -3.87
C LEU A 8 47.22 37.23 -3.29
N LYS A 9 47.13 37.73 -2.05
CA LYS A 9 45.91 38.12 -1.32
C LYS A 9 45.72 39.64 -1.46
N ALA A 10 44.48 40.13 -1.51
CA ALA A 10 44.03 41.49 -1.09
C ALA A 10 42.52 41.66 -1.44
N THR A 11 41.55 41.59 -0.52
CA THR A 11 41.02 42.60 0.45
C THR A 11 39.80 43.42 -0.05
N LEU A 12 38.65 43.08 0.54
CA LEU A 12 37.46 43.80 1.03
C LEU A 12 37.33 45.35 0.97
N THR A 13 36.16 45.86 0.51
CA THR A 13 35.43 47.10 0.93
C THR A 13 34.03 47.11 0.22
N ILE A 14 32.85 46.94 0.84
CA ILE A 14 31.97 47.73 1.74
C ILE A 14 31.26 48.98 1.11
N LEU A 15 29.91 49.00 1.20
CA LEU A 15 28.91 50.11 1.12
C LEU A 15 28.72 50.85 -0.22
N GLY A 16 27.56 51.38 -0.61
CA GLY A 16 26.18 51.46 -0.11
C GLY A 16 25.30 52.11 -1.23
N LEU A 17 24.07 51.63 -1.43
CA LEU A 17 22.77 52.31 -1.18
C LEU A 17 22.28 53.35 -2.22
N LEU A 18 21.00 53.19 -2.58
CA LEU A 18 20.01 54.15 -3.12
C LEU A 18 20.06 54.54 -4.61
N PHE A 19 19.02 54.15 -5.35
CA PHE A 19 18.21 55.12 -6.11
C PHE A 19 16.74 54.68 -6.16
N VAL A 20 15.88 55.59 -5.71
CA VAL A 20 14.42 55.52 -5.63
C VAL A 20 13.82 55.98 -6.96
N THR A 21 12.77 55.33 -7.44
CA THR A 21 11.70 56.05 -8.16
C THR A 21 10.34 55.50 -7.75
N ALA A 22 9.65 56.32 -6.97
CA ALA A 22 8.27 56.13 -6.54
C ALA A 22 7.31 56.41 -7.71
N PHE A 23 6.34 55.52 -7.92
CA PHE A 23 5.09 55.86 -8.57
C PHE A 23 4.01 55.94 -7.49
N ALA A 24 3.63 57.16 -7.13
CA ALA A 24 2.47 57.45 -6.32
C ALA A 24 1.30 57.78 -7.26
N VAL A 25 0.24 56.98 -7.23
CA VAL A 25 -1.10 57.41 -7.63
C VAL A 25 -2.01 57.15 -6.44
N THR A 26 -2.54 58.24 -5.91
CA THR A 26 -3.48 58.33 -4.79
C THR A 26 -4.91 58.25 -5.28
N THR A 27 -5.73 57.42 -4.65
CA THR A 27 -7.12 57.75 -4.33
C THR A 27 -7.42 57.28 -2.90
N LYS A 28 -7.81 58.23 -2.05
CA LYS A 28 -8.33 58.01 -0.69
C LYS A 28 -9.84 58.30 -0.73
N ALA A 29 -10.59 57.52 0.04
CA ALA A 29 -11.95 57.72 0.61
C ALA A 29 -12.76 56.43 0.37
N SER A 30 -13.47 55.82 1.33
CA SER A 30 -13.99 56.29 2.61
C SER A 30 -14.37 55.08 3.48
N LEU A 31 -14.20 55.26 4.80
CA LEU A 31 -14.91 54.70 5.95
C LEU A 31 -15.95 53.58 5.71
N ALA A 32 -15.73 52.43 6.35
CA ALA A 32 -16.71 51.83 7.27
C ALA A 32 -15.99 50.81 8.16
N ASP A 33 -15.94 51.14 9.45
CA ASP A 33 -15.72 50.22 10.55
C ASP A 33 -16.94 49.29 10.63
N GLU A 34 -16.71 47.98 10.58
CA GLU A 34 -17.62 47.00 11.16
C GLU A 34 -16.84 45.71 11.42
N THR A 35 -16.38 45.58 12.67
CA THR A 35 -16.12 44.28 13.28
C THR A 35 -17.35 43.40 13.10
N THR A 36 -17.24 42.39 12.24
CA THR A 36 -18.13 41.24 12.27
C THR A 36 -17.32 40.02 12.71
N ASP A 37 -17.64 39.62 13.94
CA ASP A 37 -17.37 38.34 14.58
C ASP A 37 -17.81 37.21 13.66
N ASP A 38 -16.99 36.87 12.67
CA ASP A 38 -17.24 35.70 11.84
C ASP A 38 -16.72 34.48 12.61
N LYS A 39 -17.53 34.06 13.58
CA LYS A 39 -17.57 32.69 14.08
C LYS A 39 -17.73 31.78 12.88
N GLN A 40 -16.60 31.43 12.27
CA GLN A 40 -16.54 30.33 11.33
C GLN A 40 -16.69 29.07 12.17
N GLN A 41 -17.95 28.77 12.43
CA GLN A 41 -18.48 27.54 12.98
C GLN A 41 -17.74 26.42 12.28
N LYS A 42 -16.76 25.85 12.99
CA LYS A 42 -16.04 24.66 12.59
C LYS A 42 -17.11 23.60 12.35
N LYS A 43 -17.55 23.46 11.09
CA LYS A 43 -18.33 22.32 10.63
C LYS A 43 -17.42 21.13 10.89
N THR A 44 -17.55 20.57 12.09
CA THR A 44 -16.99 19.28 12.45
C THR A 44 -17.51 18.34 11.38
N VAL A 45 -16.63 17.94 10.46
CA VAL A 45 -16.93 16.88 9.52
C VAL A 45 -17.43 15.73 10.38
N LYS A 46 -18.72 15.44 10.26
CA LYS A 46 -19.40 14.40 11.00
C LYS A 46 -18.93 13.07 10.41
N TYR A 47 -17.65 12.73 10.62
CA TYR A 47 -17.28 11.33 10.66
C TYR A 47 -18.11 10.76 11.79
N SER A 48 -19.21 10.17 11.38
CA SER A 48 -20.21 9.59 12.24
C SER A 48 -19.51 8.73 13.27
N LYS A 49 -20.07 8.77 14.47
CA LYS A 49 -19.86 7.92 15.63
C LYS A 49 -20.11 6.42 15.32
N PHE A 50 -19.60 5.94 14.19
CA PHE A 50 -19.83 4.63 13.56
C PHE A 50 -18.89 3.56 14.11
N PHE A 51 -17.90 3.96 14.92
CA PHE A 51 -16.88 3.06 15.45
C PHE A 51 -17.03 2.79 16.96
N ASP A 52 -18.15 3.20 17.56
CA ASP A 52 -18.47 2.85 18.93
C ASP A 52 -19.33 1.57 18.98
N GLU A 53 -18.92 0.65 19.85
CA GLU A 53 -19.48 -0.68 20.16
C GLU A 53 -19.10 -1.83 19.22
N LYS A 54 -18.08 -2.62 19.61
CA LYS A 54 -17.87 -4.09 19.48
C LYS A 54 -18.62 -4.91 18.38
N LYS A 55 -19.01 -4.35 17.24
CA LYS A 55 -19.87 -4.99 16.22
C LYS A 55 -19.13 -5.41 14.95
N HIS A 56 -17.86 -5.07 14.80
CA HIS A 56 -17.10 -5.36 13.58
C HIS A 56 -15.94 -6.32 13.89
N TRP A 57 -16.28 -7.58 14.15
CA TRP A 57 -15.29 -8.66 14.14
C TRP A 57 -15.13 -9.16 12.71
N CYS A 58 -14.01 -8.81 12.12
CA CYS A 58 -13.56 -9.34 10.85
C CYS A 58 -12.72 -10.59 11.14
N ASP A 59 -13.19 -11.75 10.67
CA ASP A 59 -12.56 -13.04 10.99
C ASP A 59 -11.20 -13.17 10.29
N ALA A 60 -11.05 -12.55 9.12
CA ALA A 60 -9.82 -12.58 8.35
C ALA A 60 -9.61 -11.34 7.48
N LEU A 61 -8.35 -11.02 7.20
CA LEU A 61 -7.96 -10.19 6.06
C LEU A 61 -7.50 -11.13 4.95
N VAL A 62 -8.15 -11.07 3.80
CA VAL A 62 -7.75 -11.79 2.60
C VAL A 62 -7.00 -10.87 1.66
N ILE A 63 -5.84 -11.32 1.21
CA ILE A 63 -4.97 -10.63 0.26
C ILE A 63 -4.83 -11.51 -0.97
N ALA A 64 -5.16 -10.97 -2.15
CA ALA A 64 -5.10 -11.69 -3.41
C ALA A 64 -4.62 -10.80 -4.57
N CYS A 65 -4.35 -11.43 -5.71
CA CYS A 65 -4.07 -10.70 -6.95
C CYS A 65 -5.36 -10.17 -7.58
N THR A 66 -5.26 -9.10 -8.36
CA THR A 66 -6.34 -8.54 -9.19
C THR A 66 -6.63 -9.35 -10.46
N ASP A 67 -6.03 -10.53 -10.61
CA ASP A 67 -6.17 -11.37 -11.79
C ASP A 67 -7.62 -11.85 -11.95
N PHE A 68 -8.28 -11.39 -13.01
CA PHE A 68 -9.68 -11.69 -13.31
C PHE A 68 -9.95 -13.19 -13.46
N ARG A 69 -8.94 -13.99 -13.81
CA ARG A 69 -9.08 -15.44 -13.94
C ARG A 69 -9.41 -16.07 -12.60
N PHE A 70 -8.96 -15.48 -11.49
CA PHE A 70 -9.11 -16.03 -10.15
C PHE A 70 -10.21 -15.38 -9.31
N THR A 71 -10.80 -14.25 -9.73
CA THR A 71 -11.75 -13.48 -8.90
C THR A 71 -12.89 -14.34 -8.36
N SER A 72 -13.69 -14.98 -9.22
CA SER A 72 -14.85 -15.76 -8.78
C SER A 72 -14.45 -17.00 -7.98
N ALA A 73 -13.41 -17.71 -8.44
CA ALA A 73 -12.92 -18.92 -7.79
C ALA A 73 -12.33 -18.64 -6.40
N THR A 74 -11.66 -17.49 -6.24
CA THR A 74 -11.11 -17.04 -4.96
C THR A 74 -12.25 -16.73 -3.98
N GLN A 75 -13.29 -16.02 -4.43
CA GLN A 75 -14.44 -15.72 -3.59
C GLN A 75 -15.22 -16.97 -3.18
N GLU A 76 -15.43 -17.93 -4.09
CA GLU A 76 -16.01 -19.24 -3.77
C GLU A 76 -15.14 -19.97 -2.74
N PHE A 77 -13.82 -20.07 -2.98
CA PHE A 77 -12.89 -20.73 -2.08
C PHE A 77 -12.95 -20.15 -0.66
N ILE A 78 -12.91 -18.82 -0.53
CA ILE A 78 -12.94 -18.13 0.76
C ILE A 78 -14.27 -18.34 1.48
N ASN A 79 -15.39 -18.22 0.77
CA ASN A 79 -16.71 -18.28 1.41
C ASN A 79 -17.13 -19.71 1.72
N GLU A 80 -17.00 -20.60 0.74
CA GLU A 80 -17.54 -21.95 0.82
C GLU A 80 -16.55 -22.92 1.47
N ARG A 81 -15.27 -22.89 1.06
CA ARG A 81 -14.28 -23.85 1.57
C ARG A 81 -13.63 -23.40 2.87
N MET A 82 -13.33 -22.11 3.01
CA MET A 82 -12.78 -21.58 4.26
C MET A 82 -13.86 -21.17 5.27
N GLY A 83 -15.13 -21.14 4.85
CA GLY A 83 -16.28 -20.85 5.72
C GLY A 83 -16.37 -19.40 6.19
N LEU A 84 -15.65 -18.46 5.55
CA LEU A 84 -15.62 -17.07 6.00
C LEU A 84 -16.93 -16.32 5.70
N LYS A 85 -17.72 -16.77 4.72
CA LYS A 85 -19.11 -16.32 4.47
C LYS A 85 -19.32 -14.80 4.58
N GLY A 86 -18.45 -14.03 3.94
CA GLY A 86 -18.48 -12.56 3.93
C GLY A 86 -17.90 -11.85 5.16
N LYS A 87 -17.40 -12.59 6.17
CA LYS A 87 -16.81 -12.03 7.40
C LYS A 87 -15.31 -11.76 7.28
N TYR A 88 -14.89 -11.15 6.18
CA TYR A 88 -13.49 -10.85 5.91
C TYR A 88 -13.34 -9.56 5.13
N ASP A 89 -12.22 -8.88 5.38
CA ASP A 89 -11.76 -7.81 4.51
C ASP A 89 -11.08 -8.43 3.29
N TYR A 90 -11.32 -7.88 2.11
CA TYR A 90 -10.69 -8.35 0.88
C TYR A 90 -9.89 -7.22 0.24
N ILE A 91 -8.57 -7.35 0.23
CA ILE A 91 -7.68 -6.40 -0.43
C ILE A 91 -7.03 -7.10 -1.63
N SER A 92 -7.43 -6.64 -2.82
CA SER A 92 -6.85 -7.12 -4.08
C SER A 92 -5.78 -6.15 -4.56
N ILE A 93 -4.56 -6.63 -4.76
CA ILE A 93 -3.45 -5.82 -5.28
C ILE A 93 -2.78 -6.52 -6.48
N PRO A 94 -2.39 -5.78 -7.53
CA PRO A 94 -1.68 -6.37 -8.65
C PRO A 94 -0.39 -7.06 -8.21
N GLY A 95 -0.23 -8.35 -8.56
CA GLY A 95 0.92 -9.16 -8.13
C GLY A 95 0.84 -9.72 -6.70
N SER A 96 -0.29 -9.55 -6.00
CA SER A 96 -0.47 -10.00 -4.61
C SER A 96 0.72 -9.54 -3.74
N ILE A 97 1.33 -10.45 -2.99
CA ILE A 97 2.44 -10.16 -2.07
C ILE A 97 3.78 -9.84 -2.74
N ARG A 98 3.89 -9.86 -4.07
CA ARG A 98 5.16 -9.53 -4.73
C ARG A 98 5.66 -8.13 -4.34
N ASN A 99 4.75 -7.19 -4.16
CA ASN A 99 5.08 -5.82 -3.74
C ASN A 99 5.66 -5.75 -2.32
N LEU A 100 5.42 -6.75 -1.46
CA LEU A 100 6.11 -6.82 -0.16
C LEU A 100 7.58 -7.19 -0.32
N MET A 101 7.99 -7.78 -1.43
CA MET A 101 9.38 -8.22 -1.62
C MET A 101 10.30 -7.06 -2.01
N ASP A 102 9.76 -6.02 -2.65
CA ASP A 102 10.49 -4.78 -2.99
C ASP A 102 10.47 -3.81 -1.81
N SER A 103 11.64 -3.37 -1.35
CA SER A 103 11.76 -2.40 -0.25
C SER A 103 11.13 -1.04 -0.57
N LYS A 104 11.04 -0.64 -1.83
CA LYS A 104 10.46 0.65 -2.23
C LYS A 104 8.95 0.70 -2.05
N THR A 105 8.27 -0.44 -2.16
CA THR A 105 6.80 -0.53 -2.07
C THR A 105 6.31 -1.24 -0.80
N ARG A 106 7.20 -1.99 -0.12
CA ARG A 106 6.87 -2.78 1.08
C ARG A 106 6.13 -2.00 2.16
N ASP A 107 6.63 -0.83 2.54
CA ASP A 107 6.06 -0.10 3.67
C ASP A 107 4.66 0.42 3.37
N LEU A 108 4.46 0.94 2.15
CA LEU A 108 3.14 1.36 1.68
C LEU A 108 2.16 0.20 1.74
N VAL A 109 2.50 -0.93 1.13
CA VAL A 109 1.63 -2.12 1.04
C VAL A 109 1.34 -2.68 2.44
N MET A 110 2.36 -2.81 3.28
CA MET A 110 2.20 -3.31 4.65
C MET A 110 1.36 -2.35 5.50
N ASN A 111 1.45 -1.04 5.28
CA ASN A 111 0.61 -0.05 5.97
C ASN A 111 -0.84 -0.11 5.50
N THR A 112 -1.09 -0.32 4.19
CA THR A 112 -2.44 -0.56 3.65
C THR A 112 -3.11 -1.74 4.33
N PHE A 113 -2.43 -2.90 4.41
CA PHE A 113 -2.95 -4.06 5.13
C PHE A 113 -3.13 -3.79 6.63
N GLY A 114 -2.19 -3.06 7.23
CA GLY A 114 -2.24 -2.70 8.64
C GLY A 114 -3.46 -1.89 9.05
N ILE A 115 -4.12 -1.17 8.13
CA ILE A 115 -5.36 -0.43 8.42
C ILE A 115 -6.47 -1.40 8.81
N SER A 116 -6.76 -2.39 7.95
CA SER A 116 -7.74 -3.47 8.23
C SER A 116 -7.41 -4.21 9.53
N LEU A 117 -6.14 -4.57 9.72
CA LEU A 117 -5.70 -5.31 10.90
C LEU A 117 -5.97 -4.55 12.22
N ARG A 118 -5.72 -3.23 12.23
CA ARG A 118 -5.90 -2.40 13.43
C ARG A 118 -7.37 -2.02 13.67
N LEU A 119 -8.09 -1.63 12.61
CA LEU A 119 -9.45 -1.10 12.74
C LEU A 119 -10.50 -2.19 12.91
N HIS A 120 -10.31 -3.36 12.30
CA HIS A 120 -11.29 -4.45 12.32
C HIS A 120 -10.84 -5.63 13.22
N HIS A 121 -9.77 -5.44 14.00
CA HIS A 121 -9.25 -6.41 14.98
C HIS A 121 -9.03 -7.83 14.43
N VAL A 122 -8.61 -7.91 13.18
CA VAL A 122 -8.37 -9.17 12.46
C VAL A 122 -7.26 -9.96 13.16
N LYS A 123 -7.49 -11.26 13.36
CA LYS A 123 -6.49 -12.19 13.95
C LYS A 123 -5.90 -13.17 12.93
N ARG A 124 -6.43 -13.18 11.71
CA ARG A 124 -6.05 -14.11 10.64
C ARG A 124 -5.81 -13.34 9.34
N VAL A 125 -4.68 -13.58 8.69
CA VAL A 125 -4.43 -13.13 7.32
C VAL A 125 -4.41 -14.35 6.42
N VAL A 126 -5.11 -14.28 5.30
CA VAL A 126 -5.09 -15.30 4.24
C VAL A 126 -4.44 -14.67 3.02
N ILE A 127 -3.32 -15.24 2.59
CA ILE A 127 -2.58 -14.73 1.44
C ILE A 127 -2.72 -15.73 0.30
N LEU A 128 -3.32 -15.28 -0.81
CA LEU A 128 -3.42 -16.05 -2.04
C LEU A 128 -2.46 -15.46 -3.09
N ALA A 129 -1.50 -16.27 -3.51
CA ALA A 129 -0.78 -16.06 -4.76
C ALA A 129 -1.24 -17.11 -5.78
N HIS A 130 -0.95 -16.89 -7.06
CA HIS A 130 -1.35 -17.82 -8.10
C HIS A 130 -0.24 -18.05 -9.12
N GLN A 131 -0.31 -19.19 -9.80
CA GLN A 131 0.48 -19.50 -10.99
C GLN A 131 0.17 -18.52 -12.12
N ASP A 132 1.17 -18.27 -12.95
CA ASP A 132 1.09 -17.45 -14.15
C ASP A 132 0.71 -15.99 -13.84
N CYS A 133 1.32 -15.43 -12.79
CA CYS A 133 1.05 -14.07 -12.36
C CYS A 133 1.94 -13.07 -13.12
N THR A 134 1.40 -12.48 -14.19
CA THR A 134 2.12 -11.53 -15.05
C THR A 134 2.66 -10.33 -14.28
N ILE A 135 1.82 -9.67 -13.48
CA ILE A 135 2.21 -8.42 -12.81
C ILE A 135 3.26 -8.65 -11.71
N GLY A 136 3.18 -9.78 -11.01
CA GLY A 136 4.12 -10.10 -9.93
C GLY A 136 5.43 -10.73 -10.42
N TYR A 137 5.36 -11.60 -11.42
CA TYR A 137 6.45 -12.52 -11.73
C TYR A 137 6.77 -12.64 -13.22
N GLY A 138 6.09 -11.88 -14.08
CA GLY A 138 6.26 -11.95 -15.53
C GLY A 138 5.49 -13.10 -16.20
N GLY A 139 4.62 -13.80 -15.46
CA GLY A 139 3.89 -14.96 -15.97
C GLY A 139 4.75 -16.22 -15.94
N SER A 140 4.15 -17.38 -16.23
CA SER A 140 4.84 -18.66 -16.21
C SER A 140 5.95 -18.75 -17.26
N GLU A 141 5.82 -18.01 -18.38
CA GLU A 141 6.82 -17.93 -19.45
C GLU A 141 8.15 -17.31 -19.01
N ASN A 142 8.16 -16.53 -17.93
CA ASN A 142 9.37 -15.93 -17.38
C ASN A 142 10.20 -16.91 -16.52
N PHE A 143 9.75 -18.16 -16.39
CA PHE A 143 10.43 -19.21 -15.66
C PHE A 143 10.84 -20.35 -16.60
N PRO A 144 11.99 -21.01 -16.33
CA PRO A 144 12.39 -22.15 -17.13
C PRO A 144 11.43 -23.34 -16.95
N GLU A 145 10.81 -23.47 -15.77
CA GLU A 145 9.91 -24.56 -15.43
C GLU A 145 8.85 -24.10 -14.42
N LEU A 146 7.64 -24.66 -14.50
CA LEU A 146 6.55 -24.37 -13.55
C LEU A 146 6.94 -24.68 -12.10
N ALA A 147 7.80 -25.69 -11.89
CA ALA A 147 8.31 -26.03 -10.56
C ALA A 147 9.19 -24.91 -9.96
N VAL A 148 9.92 -24.16 -10.80
CA VAL A 148 10.76 -23.03 -10.37
C VAL A 148 9.88 -21.83 -10.03
N GLU A 149 8.85 -21.57 -10.82
CA GLU A 149 7.82 -20.57 -10.50
C GLU A 149 7.17 -20.87 -9.13
N TYR A 150 6.66 -22.10 -8.96
CA TYR A 150 6.03 -22.54 -7.72
C TYR A 150 6.94 -22.34 -6.50
N LYS A 151 8.22 -22.75 -6.60
CA LYS A 151 9.20 -22.57 -5.52
C LYS A 151 9.45 -21.09 -5.21
N THR A 152 9.54 -20.25 -6.24
CA THR A 152 9.75 -18.79 -6.10
C THR A 152 8.57 -18.15 -5.38
N ILE A 153 7.35 -18.41 -5.84
CA ILE A 153 6.13 -17.86 -5.22
C ILE A 153 5.98 -18.36 -3.78
N CYS A 154 6.25 -19.65 -3.52
CA CYS A 154 6.21 -20.19 -2.16
C CYS A 154 7.24 -19.55 -1.22
N LYS A 155 8.44 -19.25 -1.72
CA LYS A 155 9.48 -18.52 -0.97
C LYS A 155 8.99 -17.13 -0.57
N ASP A 156 8.37 -16.42 -1.52
CA ASP A 156 7.86 -15.06 -1.28
C ASP A 156 6.64 -15.07 -0.34
N LEU A 157 5.74 -16.04 -0.45
CA LEU A 157 4.64 -16.26 0.51
C LEU A 157 5.16 -16.47 1.94
N LYS A 158 6.19 -17.33 2.11
CA LYS A 158 6.81 -17.58 3.42
C LYS A 158 7.51 -16.32 3.97
N LYS A 159 8.17 -15.56 3.11
CA LYS A 159 8.77 -14.27 3.49
C LYS A 159 7.71 -13.24 3.87
N ALA A 160 6.58 -13.18 3.16
CA ALA A 160 5.45 -12.34 3.55
C ALA A 160 4.94 -12.71 4.94
N ARG A 161 4.73 -14.01 5.23
CA ARG A 161 4.36 -14.48 6.56
C ARG A 161 5.35 -14.05 7.64
N MET A 162 6.66 -14.15 7.39
CA MET A 162 7.68 -13.66 8.31
C MET A 162 7.53 -12.15 8.57
N LEU A 163 7.37 -11.34 7.52
CA LEU A 163 7.19 -9.88 7.64
C LEU A 163 5.94 -9.52 8.45
N PHE A 164 4.83 -10.22 8.22
CA PHE A 164 3.62 -10.08 9.04
C PHE A 164 3.87 -10.50 10.49
N GLY A 165 4.55 -11.61 10.74
CA GLY A 165 4.86 -12.08 12.09
C GLY A 165 5.76 -11.13 12.88
N ILE A 166 6.71 -10.46 12.21
CA ILE A 166 7.54 -9.43 12.83
C ILE A 166 6.70 -8.20 13.21
N LYS A 167 5.84 -7.72 12.31
CA LYS A 167 5.06 -6.48 12.53
C LYS A 167 3.81 -6.69 13.39
N PHE A 168 3.23 -7.89 13.33
CA PHE A 168 1.97 -8.26 14.00
C PHE A 168 2.07 -9.69 14.58
N PRO A 169 2.76 -9.89 15.70
CA PRO A 169 3.07 -11.22 16.25
C PRO A 169 1.85 -12.08 16.62
N HIS A 170 0.68 -11.47 16.79
CA HIS A 170 -0.56 -12.14 17.16
C HIS A 170 -1.32 -12.73 15.96
N LEU A 171 -0.90 -12.44 14.72
CA LEU A 171 -1.62 -12.88 13.53
C LEU A 171 -1.27 -14.32 13.15
N ARG A 172 -2.30 -15.13 12.91
CA ARG A 172 -2.16 -16.34 12.10
C ARG A 172 -2.12 -15.95 10.63
N VAL A 173 -1.15 -16.45 9.86
CA VAL A 173 -1.01 -16.10 8.43
C VAL A 173 -1.06 -17.36 7.58
N ASP A 174 -2.21 -17.65 6.98
CA ASP A 174 -2.42 -18.84 6.15
C ASP A 174 -2.03 -18.53 4.69
N LEU A 175 -1.30 -19.45 4.06
CA LEU A 175 -0.69 -19.23 2.76
C LEU A 175 -1.27 -20.20 1.74
N TYR A 176 -1.74 -19.68 0.61
CA TYR A 176 -2.32 -20.47 -0.47
C TYR A 176 -1.69 -20.16 -1.82
N TYR A 177 -1.54 -21.21 -2.62
CA TYR A 177 -1.12 -21.15 -4.01
C TYR A 177 -2.24 -21.64 -4.92
N GLY A 178 -2.75 -20.74 -5.76
CA GLY A 178 -3.80 -20.99 -6.73
C GLY A 178 -3.25 -21.44 -8.08
N THR A 179 -3.84 -22.47 -8.67
CA THR A 179 -3.61 -22.85 -10.07
C THR A 179 -4.93 -22.91 -10.81
N VAL A 180 -4.92 -22.60 -12.10
CA VAL A 180 -6.06 -22.78 -13.00
C VAL A 180 -5.59 -23.52 -14.24
N TYR A 181 -6.36 -24.51 -14.69
CA TYR A 181 -6.17 -25.17 -15.98
C TYR A 181 -7.51 -25.37 -16.67
N ASN A 182 -7.49 -25.48 -18.00
CA ASN A 182 -8.68 -25.70 -18.79
C ASN A 182 -8.89 -27.20 -19.01
N ASN A 183 -10.13 -27.66 -18.84
CA ASN A 183 -10.59 -29.00 -19.19
C ASN A 183 -11.98 -28.88 -19.82
N ASP A 184 -12.15 -29.29 -21.08
CA ASP A 184 -13.42 -29.22 -21.82
C ASP A 184 -14.13 -27.86 -21.72
N ASN A 185 -13.40 -26.77 -22.01
CA ASN A 185 -13.86 -25.37 -21.89
C ASN A 185 -14.29 -24.93 -20.47
N LYS A 186 -14.02 -25.74 -19.44
CA LYS A 186 -14.21 -25.39 -18.03
C LYS A 186 -12.86 -25.09 -17.40
N ARG A 187 -12.81 -24.04 -16.58
CA ARG A 187 -11.65 -23.74 -15.73
C ARG A 187 -11.75 -24.55 -14.45
N ILE A 188 -10.72 -25.32 -14.15
CA ILE A 188 -10.58 -26.07 -12.91
C ILE A 188 -9.57 -25.34 -12.03
N TYR A 189 -9.99 -24.99 -10.82
CA TYR A 189 -9.20 -24.26 -9.85
C TYR A 189 -8.75 -25.16 -8.71
N ASN A 190 -7.50 -24.98 -8.30
CA ASN A 190 -6.96 -25.63 -7.11
C ASN A 190 -6.28 -24.57 -6.24
N PHE A 191 -6.56 -24.60 -4.93
CA PHE A 191 -5.94 -23.74 -3.93
C PHE A 191 -5.18 -24.61 -2.93
N LYS A 192 -3.88 -24.76 -3.15
CA LYS A 192 -3.00 -25.57 -2.31
C LYS A 192 -2.56 -24.75 -1.09
N GLN A 193 -2.85 -25.25 0.11
CA GLN A 193 -2.28 -24.68 1.33
C GLN A 193 -0.77 -24.96 1.38
N ILE A 194 0.01 -23.94 1.73
CA ILE A 194 1.47 -24.02 1.82
C ILE A 194 1.93 -24.20 3.26
N LEU A 195 1.30 -23.49 4.20
CA LEU A 195 1.52 -23.53 5.65
C LEU A 195 0.23 -23.19 6.41
#